data_AF-A0A2D7ACH6-F1
#
_entry.id   AF-A0A2D7ACH6-F1
#
_cell.length_a   1.000
_cell.length_b   1.000
_cell.length_c   1.000
_cell.angle_alpha   90.00
_cell.angle_beta   90.00
_cell.angle_gamma   90.00
#
_symmetry.space_group_name_H-M   'P 1'
#
loop_
_entity.id
_entity.type
_entity.pdbx_description
1 polymer ?
#
loop_
_entity_poly.entity_id
_entity_poly.type
_entity_poly.pdbx_seq_one_letter_code
_entity_poly.pdbx_strand_id
1 'polypeptide(L)'
;MKQLPFKVKTATGDLFEIVFPLHRDTGDPIKVEQLVSVILRAVDAEMSVTGPTSNGDVLQAVAMTLAIRTAMIHAPLGTSVLLTNELIRDALKAIGSAEISRAHSGRA
;
A
#
# COMPACT_ATOMS: atom_id res chain seq x y z
N MET A 1 17.28 11.13 1.27
CA MET A 1 15.84 10.81 1.40
C MET A 1 15.74 9.49 2.14
N LYS A 2 14.78 9.34 3.08
CA LYS A 2 14.58 8.06 3.78
C LYS A 2 13.97 7.06 2.78
N GLN A 3 14.41 5.81 2.82
CA GLN A 3 13.88 4.74 1.97
C GLN A 3 13.41 3.59 2.86
N LEU A 4 12.38 2.88 2.41
CA LEU A 4 11.84 1.69 3.05
C LEU A 4 11.88 0.53 2.07
N PRO A 5 12.86 -0.39 2.18
CA PRO A 5 12.77 -1.69 1.54
C PRO A 5 11.55 -2.43 2.09
N PHE A 6 10.74 -2.99 1.18
CA PHE A 6 9.52 -3.70 1.53
C PHE A 6 9.39 -4.93 0.64
N LYS A 7 9.12 -6.08 1.24
CA LYS A 7 8.89 -7.34 0.53
C LYS A 7 7.51 -7.86 0.85
N VAL A 8 6.75 -8.20 -0.19
CA VAL A 8 5.42 -8.80 -0.04
C VAL A 8 5.25 -9.98 -0.96
N LYS A 9 4.68 -11.06 -0.43
CA LYS A 9 4.29 -12.24 -1.19
C LYS A 9 2.77 -12.29 -1.30
N THR A 10 2.24 -12.35 -2.52
CA THR A 10 0.80 -12.46 -2.75
C THR A 10 0.31 -13.89 -2.51
N ALA A 11 -1.00 -14.06 -2.39
CA ALA A 11 -1.63 -15.38 -2.31
C ALA A 11 -1.36 -16.25 -3.56
N THR A 12 -1.17 -15.63 -4.73
CA THR A 12 -0.78 -16.32 -5.98
C THR A 12 0.68 -16.78 -6.00
N GLY A 13 1.46 -16.39 -4.99
CA GLY A 13 2.86 -16.76 -4.83
C GLY A 13 3.86 -15.79 -5.44
N ASP A 14 3.39 -14.70 -6.05
CA ASP A 14 4.25 -13.66 -6.60
C ASP A 14 4.96 -12.91 -5.48
N LEU A 15 6.25 -12.61 -5.68
CA LEU A 15 7.07 -11.86 -4.75
C LEU A 15 7.37 -10.49 -5.35
N PHE A 16 7.06 -9.44 -4.59
CA PHE A 16 7.36 -8.06 -4.92
C PHE A 16 8.45 -7.57 -3.97
N GLU A 17 9.56 -7.10 -4.53
CA GLU A 17 10.60 -6.40 -3.79
C GLU A 17 10.59 -4.93 -4.22
N ILE A 18 10.26 -4.05 -3.27
CA ILE A 18 9.96 -2.64 -3.53
C ILE A 18 10.83 -1.78 -2.61
N VAL A 19 11.32 -0.66 -3.11
CA VAL A 19 11.97 0.37 -2.27
C VAL A 19 11.14 1.63 -2.29
N PHE A 20 10.36 1.85 -1.23
CA PHE A 20 9.49 3.02 -1.13
C PHE A 20 10.28 4.26 -0.70
N PRO A 21 10.23 5.38 -1.44
CA PRO A 21 10.69 6.65 -0.92
C PRO A 21 9.75 7.10 0.21
N LEU A 22 10.32 7.50 1.34
CA LEU A 22 9.56 8.04 2.45
C LEU A 22 9.64 9.57 2.44
N HIS A 23 8.50 10.21 2.72
CA HIS A 23 8.44 11.64 2.91
C HIS A 23 9.38 12.09 4.02
N ARG A 24 9.93 13.31 3.90
CA ARG A 24 10.93 13.84 4.84
C ARG A 24 10.44 13.88 6.29
N ASP A 25 9.14 14.12 6.46
CA ASP A 25 8.48 14.23 7.76
C ASP A 25 8.01 12.88 8.32
N THR A 26 8.28 11.76 7.62
CA THR A 26 8.03 10.43 8.18
C THR A 26 8.92 10.22 9.40
N GLY A 27 8.29 10.09 10.56
CA GLY A 27 8.97 9.90 11.84
C GLY A 27 9.71 8.57 11.91
N ASP A 28 8.97 7.46 11.80
CA ASP A 28 9.47 6.10 12.05
C ASP A 28 9.14 5.15 10.87
N PRO A 29 10.13 4.83 10.01
CA PRO A 29 9.96 3.89 8.91
C PRO A 29 9.48 2.49 9.32
N ILE A 30 9.88 2.00 10.49
CA ILE A 30 9.54 0.65 10.97
C ILE A 30 8.06 0.59 11.32
N LYS A 31 7.53 1.62 11.98
CA LYS A 31 6.08 1.72 12.23
C LYS A 31 5.28 1.79 10.94
N VAL A 32 5.80 2.48 9.92
CA VAL A 32 5.16 2.52 8.60
C VAL A 32 5.10 1.12 7.99
N GLU A 33 6.21 0.38 7.97
CA GLU A 33 6.27 -1.01 7.48
C GLU A 33 5.27 -1.92 8.20
N GLN A 34 5.22 -1.83 9.53
CA GLN A 34 4.31 -2.62 10.36
C GLN A 34 2.85 -2.28 10.03
N LEU A 35 2.50 -1.00 9.86
CA LEU A 35 1.15 -0.57 9.49
C LEU A 35 0.75 -1.06 8.10
N VAL A 36 1.64 -0.94 7.10
CA VAL A 36 1.38 -1.47 5.75
C VAL A 36 1.09 -2.96 5.82
N SER A 37 1.91 -3.71 6.56
CA SER A 37 1.74 -5.16 6.72
C SER A 37 0.45 -5.55 7.46
N VAL A 38 0.00 -4.74 8.43
CA VAL A 38 -1.26 -4.97 9.13
C VAL A 38 -2.46 -4.67 8.23
N ILE A 39 -2.41 -3.57 7.47
CA ILE A 39 -3.49 -3.18 6.56
C ILE A 39 -3.69 -4.22 5.46
N LEU A 40 -2.60 -4.67 4.81
CA LEU A 40 -2.68 -5.72 3.79
C LEU A 40 -3.30 -7.01 4.35
N ARG A 41 -2.83 -7.46 5.51
CA ARG A 41 -3.40 -8.66 6.17
C ARG A 41 -4.87 -8.50 6.54
N ALA A 42 -5.29 -7.32 6.98
CA ALA A 42 -6.69 -7.06 7.31
C ALA A 42 -7.59 -7.11 6.07
N VAL A 43 -7.13 -6.54 4.95
CA VAL A 43 -7.83 -6.62 3.67
C VAL A 43 -7.92 -8.07 3.19
N ASP A 44 -6.82 -8.82 3.21
CA ASP A 44 -6.80 -10.22 2.79
C ASP A 44 -7.73 -11.10 3.65
N ALA A 45 -7.72 -10.89 4.97
CA ALA A 45 -8.59 -11.61 5.89
C ALA A 45 -10.08 -11.33 5.62
N GLU A 46 -10.44 -10.07 5.36
CA GLU A 46 -11.82 -9.69 5.06
C GLU A 46 -12.29 -10.25 3.71
N MET A 47 -11.42 -10.23 2.70
CA MET A 47 -11.71 -10.83 1.39
C MET A 47 -11.93 -12.35 1.48
N SER A 48 -11.33 -13.03 2.45
CA SER A 48 -11.51 -14.47 2.65
C SER A 48 -12.90 -14.85 3.17
N VAL A 49 -13.62 -13.90 3.77
CA VAL A 49 -14.94 -14.12 4.39
C VAL A 49 -16.07 -13.39 3.65
N THR A 50 -15.76 -12.28 2.96
CA THR A 50 -16.74 -11.44 2.26
C THR A 50 -16.89 -11.87 0.80
N GLY A 51 -17.59 -12.98 0.58
CA GLY A 51 -18.14 -13.41 -0.71
C GLY A 51 -17.24 -13.19 -1.95
N PRO A 52 -17.81 -13.11 -3.16
CA PRO A 52 -17.05 -12.66 -4.33
C PRO A 52 -16.72 -11.16 -4.24
N THR A 53 -15.45 -10.82 -3.98
CA THR A 53 -14.93 -9.44 -3.97
C THR A 53 -14.00 -9.23 -5.16
N SER A 54 -14.20 -8.17 -5.95
CA SER A 54 -13.29 -7.84 -7.06
C SER A 54 -12.13 -6.96 -6.59
N ASN A 55 -11.00 -7.00 -7.31
CA ASN A 55 -9.87 -6.09 -7.05
C ASN A 55 -10.28 -4.61 -7.15
N GLY A 56 -11.29 -4.28 -7.97
CA GLY A 56 -11.82 -2.92 -8.09
C GLY A 56 -12.51 -2.45 -6.81
N ASP A 57 -13.28 -3.31 -6.16
CA ASP A 57 -13.96 -3.01 -4.90
C ASP A 57 -12.94 -2.75 -3.78
N VAL A 58 -11.88 -3.57 -3.73
CA VAL A 58 -10.78 -3.41 -2.76
C VAL A 58 -10.07 -2.07 -2.96
N LEU A 59 -9.68 -1.74 -4.20
CA LEU A 59 -9.00 -0.47 -4.49
C LEU A 59 -9.89 0.74 -4.18
N GLN A 60 -11.18 0.67 -4.49
CA GLN A 60 -12.15 1.72 -4.17
C GLN A 60 -12.28 1.91 -2.66
N ALA A 61 -12.42 0.83 -1.90
CA ALA A 61 -12.53 0.87 -0.43
C ALA A 61 -11.27 1.45 0.23
N VAL A 62 -10.09 1.04 -0.22
CA VAL A 62 -8.80 1.58 0.26
C VAL A 62 -8.68 3.07 -0.07
N ALA A 63 -9.07 3.49 -1.27
CA ALA A 63 -9.06 4.89 -1.66
C ALA A 63 -9.99 5.76 -0.80
N MET A 64 -11.22 5.29 -0.55
CA MET A 64 -12.17 5.98 0.33
C MET A 64 -11.67 6.04 1.77
N THR A 65 -11.08 4.95 2.28
CA THR A 65 -10.48 4.90 3.62
C THR A 65 -9.35 5.91 3.75
N LEU A 66 -8.49 6.01 2.74
CA LEU A 66 -7.41 6.98 2.72
C LEU A 66 -7.94 8.42 2.71
N ALA A 67 -8.95 8.71 1.88
CA ALA A 67 -9.57 10.04 1.84
C ALA A 67 -10.17 10.45 3.20
N ILE A 68 -10.87 9.54 3.88
CA ILE A 68 -11.37 9.76 5.24
C ILE A 68 -10.19 10.04 6.19
N ARG A 69 -9.12 9.25 6.11
CA ARG A 69 -7.96 9.40 6.99
C ARG A 69 -7.20 10.70 6.75
N THR A 70 -7.14 11.17 5.51
CA THR A 70 -6.63 12.49 5.14
C THR A 70 -7.43 13.62 5.79
N ALA A 71 -8.77 13.53 5.77
CA ALA A 71 -9.64 14.54 6.36
C ALA A 71 -9.54 14.63 7.89
N MET A 72 -9.03 13.58 8.55
CA MET A 72 -8.82 13.55 10.00
C MET A 72 -7.50 14.19 10.47
N ILE A 73 -6.64 14.64 9.55
CA ILE A 73 -5.44 15.41 9.89
C ILE A 73 -5.88 16.82 10.31
N HIS A 74 -5.43 17.27 11.48
CA HIS A 74 -5.71 18.62 12.00
C HIS A 74 -4.90 19.69 11.24
N ALA A 75 -5.26 19.91 9.97
CA ALA A 75 -4.68 20.89 9.06
C ALA A 75 -5.75 21.30 8.03
N PRO A 76 -5.56 22.42 7.29
CA PRO A 76 -6.44 22.75 6.18
C PRO A 76 -6.55 21.59 5.18
N LEU A 77 -7.77 21.22 4.79
CA LEU A 77 -8.04 20.04 3.95
C LEU A 77 -7.20 20.04 2.66
N GLY A 78 -7.05 21.20 2.00
CA GLY A 78 -6.24 21.32 0.79
C GLY A 78 -4.79 20.89 0.99
N THR A 79 -4.17 21.24 2.12
CA THR A 79 -2.81 20.83 2.46
C THR A 79 -2.71 19.32 2.67
N SER A 80 -3.66 18.74 3.42
CA SER A 80 -3.71 17.29 3.67
C SER A 80 -3.93 16.49 2.37
N VAL A 81 -4.77 17.01 1.47
CA VAL A 81 -5.01 16.40 0.14
C VAL A 81 -3.75 16.45 -0.72
N LEU A 82 -3.03 17.57 -0.76
CA LEU A 82 -1.77 17.67 -1.50
C LEU A 82 -0.72 16.68 -1.00
N LEU A 83 -0.53 16.59 0.32
CA LEU A 83 0.37 15.62 0.94
C LEU A 83 -0.04 14.18 0.60
N THR A 84 -1.33 13.87 0.71
CA THR A 84 -1.86 12.52 0.41
C THR A 84 -1.59 12.14 -1.04
N ASN A 85 -1.85 13.05 -1.98
CA ASN A 85 -1.60 12.82 -3.40
C ASN A 85 -0.11 12.64 -3.70
N GLU A 86 0.77 13.37 -3.02
CA GLU A 86 2.22 13.17 -3.11
C GLU A 86 2.64 11.78 -2.64
N LEU A 87 2.18 11.36 -1.45
CA LEU A 87 2.49 10.05 -0.90
C LEU A 87 2.02 8.89 -1.80
N ILE A 88 0.78 8.95 -2.30
CA ILE A 88 0.24 7.93 -3.20
C ILE A 88 1.04 7.87 -4.50
N ARG A 89 1.28 9.05 -5.12
CA ARG A 89 2.01 9.12 -6.39
C ARG A 89 3.41 8.52 -6.27
N ASP A 90 4.12 8.82 -5.19
CA ASP A 90 5.49 8.34 -5.01
C ASP A 90 5.52 6.84 -4.66
N ALA A 91 4.53 6.34 -3.93
CA ALA A 91 4.35 4.90 -3.73
C ALA A 91 4.04 4.15 -5.04
N LEU A 92 3.16 4.70 -5.89
CA LEU A 92 2.85 4.12 -7.20
C LEU A 92 4.07 4.10 -8.14
N LYS A 93 4.88 5.17 -8.13
CA LYS A 93 6.16 5.19 -8.86
C LYS A 93 7.11 4.10 -8.38
N ALA A 94 7.20 3.88 -7.06
CA ALA A 94 8.04 2.83 -6.50
C ALA A 94 7.58 1.43 -6.93
N ILE A 95 6.26 1.18 -6.95
CA ILE A 95 5.69 -0.07 -7.49
C ILE A 95 6.03 -0.26 -8.97
N GLY A 96 5.96 0.81 -9.77
CA GLY A 96 6.30 0.76 -11.20
C GLY A 96 7.76 0.37 -11.48
N SER A 97 8.64 0.54 -10.50
CA SER A 97 10.07 0.17 -10.55
C SER A 97 10.40 -1.06 -9.72
N ALA A 98 9.40 -1.77 -9.17
CA ALA A 98 9.61 -2.90 -8.29
C ALA A 98 10.16 -4.12 -9.05
N GLU A 99 11.00 -4.91 -8.38
CA GLU A 99 11.39 -6.22 -8.88
C GLU A 99 10.27 -7.23 -8.56
N ILE A 100 9.72 -7.86 -9.59
CA ILE A 100 8.59 -8.79 -9.46
C ILE A 100 9.05 -10.18 -9.92
N SER A 101 9.18 -11.10 -8.96
CA SER A 101 9.36 -12.51 -9.24
C SER A 101 7.99 -13.19 -9.26
N ARG A 102 7.51 -13.52 -10.45
CA ARG A 102 6.23 -14.21 -10.61
C ARG A 102 6.38 -15.69 -10.30
N ALA A 103 5.43 -16.24 -9.55
CA ALA A 103 5.43 -17.68 -9.31
C ALA A 103 5.32 -18.41 -10.67
N HIS A 104 6.23 -19.36 -10.93
CA HIS A 104 6.08 -20.24 -12.08
C HIS A 104 4.81 -21.06 -11.88
N SER A 105 3.85 -20.91 -12.78
CA SER A 105 2.74 -21.84 -12.90
C SER A 105 3.31 -23.20 -13.30
N GLY A 106 3.71 -24.00 -12.31
CA GLY A 106 4.18 -25.36 -12.50
C GLY A 106 3.04 -26.22 -13.04
N ARG A 107 2.96 -26.35 -14.36
CA ARG A 107 2.39 -27.54 -15.00
C ARG A 107 3.57 -28.30 -15.60
N ALA A 108 4.00 -29.34 -14.89
CA ALA A 108 4.76 -30.46 -15.42
C ALA A 108 4.08 -31.73 -14.89
#